data_AF-X6MAK4-F1
#
_entry.id   AF-X6MAK4-F1
#
_cell.length_a   1.000
_cell.length_b   1.000
_cell.length_c   1.000
_cell.angle_alpha   90.00
_cell.angle_beta   90.00
_cell.angle_gamma   90.00
#
_symmetry.space_group_name_H-M   'P 1'
#
loop_
_entity.id
_entity.type
_entity.pdbx_description
1 polymer ?
#
loop_
_entity_poly.entity_id
_entity_poly.type
_entity_poly.pdbx_seq_one_letter_code
_entity_poly.pdbx_strand_id
1 'polypeptide(L)'
;MLLLLIICAFHILESGAQQCLDNPRELVWIQEAPGVFNATLTLDVFKKNINTATSFTTRAINGDIPGPTIRMTRGNTYKILYKNNLGPESRFNPTTHGSHMDPNTTNLHVHGINYFIKTIIKKKKNKKKNSKKLHV
;
A
#
# COMPACT_ATOMS: atom_id res chain seq x y z
N MET A 1 -1.57 -42.26 -46.09
CA MET A 1 -2.86 -41.54 -46.14
C MET A 1 -3.30 -41.39 -44.68
N LEU A 2 -2.81 -40.37 -43.97
CA LEU A 2 -3.27 -38.97 -43.92
C LEU A 2 -4.67 -38.83 -43.29
N LEU A 3 -4.73 -37.90 -42.31
CA LEU A 3 -5.84 -37.16 -41.69
C LEU A 3 -6.40 -37.72 -40.35
N LEU A 4 -6.09 -37.12 -39.18
CA LEU A 4 -6.67 -35.89 -38.54
C LEU A 4 -8.16 -36.08 -38.18
N LEU A 5 -8.77 -35.64 -37.07
CA LEU A 5 -8.44 -34.80 -35.88
C LEU A 5 -9.75 -34.71 -35.04
N ILE A 6 -9.66 -34.50 -33.71
CA ILE A 6 -10.66 -33.83 -32.82
C ILE A 6 -11.95 -34.67 -32.60
N ILE A 7 -12.38 -35.02 -31.40
CA ILE A 7 -12.94 -34.16 -30.36
C ILE A 7 -12.82 -34.92 -29.03
N CYS A 8 -12.02 -34.40 -28.10
CA CYS A 8 -12.31 -34.59 -26.69
C CYS A 8 -12.20 -33.22 -26.03
N ALA A 9 -13.22 -32.39 -26.28
CA ALA A 9 -13.56 -31.26 -25.44
C ALA A 9 -14.12 -31.82 -24.12
N PHE A 10 -13.26 -32.44 -23.31
CA PHE A 10 -13.54 -32.58 -21.90
C PHE A 10 -13.33 -31.20 -21.30
N HIS A 11 -14.47 -30.57 -20.97
CA HIS A 11 -14.51 -29.45 -20.04
C HIS A 11 -13.82 -29.92 -18.75
N ILE A 12 -12.56 -29.54 -18.59
CA ILE A 12 -11.89 -29.60 -17.30
C ILE A 12 -12.52 -28.47 -16.49
N LEU A 13 -13.56 -28.86 -15.77
CA LEU A 13 -14.15 -28.12 -14.67
C LEU A 13 -13.02 -27.67 -13.73
N GLU A 14 -13.11 -26.39 -13.37
CA GLU A 14 -12.29 -25.63 -12.45
C GLU A 14 -11.67 -26.50 -11.35
N SER A 15 -10.39 -26.81 -11.50
CA SER A 15 -9.59 -27.12 -10.33
C SER A 15 -9.47 -25.81 -9.54
N GLY A 16 -10.02 -25.81 -8.32
CA GLY A 16 -9.74 -24.77 -7.34
C GLY A 16 -8.23 -24.69 -7.18
N ALA A 17 -7.61 -23.74 -7.88
CA ALA A 17 -6.18 -23.54 -7.83
C ALA A 17 -5.84 -23.23 -6.37
N GLN A 18 -5.09 -24.15 -5.75
CA GLN A 18 -4.24 -23.82 -4.62
C GLN A 18 -3.46 -22.58 -5.05
N GLN A 19 -3.81 -21.41 -4.51
CA GLN A 19 -3.08 -20.19 -4.81
C GLN A 19 -1.67 -20.39 -4.25
N CYS A 20 -0.68 -20.47 -5.15
CA CYS A 20 0.70 -20.69 -4.76
C CYS A 20 1.14 -19.57 -3.81
N LEU A 21 1.97 -19.94 -2.82
CA LEU A 21 2.67 -18.96 -2.00
C LEU A 21 3.57 -18.12 -2.92
N ASP A 22 3.13 -16.91 -3.23
CA ASP A 22 3.89 -15.99 -4.06
C ASP A 22 4.78 -15.10 -3.19
N ASN A 23 5.99 -14.85 -3.69
CA ASN A 23 6.89 -13.91 -3.05
C ASN A 23 6.31 -12.49 -3.13
N PRO A 24 6.36 -11.71 -2.04
CA PRO A 24 5.90 -10.33 -2.08
C PRO A 24 6.74 -9.52 -3.07
N ARG A 25 6.07 -8.67 -3.85
CA ARG A 25 6.72 -7.78 -4.80
C ARG A 25 7.81 -6.96 -4.13
N GLU A 26 8.94 -6.75 -4.80
CA GLU A 26 9.99 -5.88 -4.27
C GLU A 26 9.68 -4.40 -4.51
N LEU A 27 10.03 -3.56 -3.54
CA LEU A 27 9.96 -2.10 -3.68
C LEU A 27 10.95 -1.64 -4.73
N VAL A 28 10.46 -0.96 -5.77
CA VAL A 28 11.31 -0.40 -6.82
C VAL A 28 11.91 0.92 -6.33
N TRP A 29 13.25 0.98 -6.30
CA TRP A 29 13.99 2.20 -5.98
C TRP A 29 14.24 3.04 -7.22
N ILE A 30 14.06 4.35 -7.09
CA ILE A 30 14.43 5.34 -8.09
C ILE A 30 15.73 6.00 -7.62
N GLN A 31 16.77 5.97 -8.46
CA GLN A 31 18.02 6.63 -8.13
C GLN A 31 17.90 8.14 -8.40
N GLU A 32 18.09 8.96 -7.35
CA GLU A 32 18.11 10.43 -7.46
C GLU A 32 19.50 10.96 -7.79
N ALA A 33 20.52 10.32 -7.22
CA ALA A 33 21.94 10.67 -7.35
C ALA A 33 22.79 9.42 -7.07
N PRO A 34 24.11 9.43 -7.35
CA PRO A 34 25.00 8.35 -6.95
C PRO A 34 24.85 8.01 -5.46
N GLY A 35 24.48 6.76 -5.15
CA GLY A 35 24.27 6.29 -3.78
C GLY A 35 23.01 6.83 -3.05
N VAL A 36 22.13 7.57 -3.72
CA VAL A 36 20.89 8.11 -3.14
C VAL A 36 19.67 7.60 -3.90
N PHE A 37 18.79 6.90 -3.18
CA PHE A 37 17.60 6.28 -3.74
C PHE A 37 16.34 6.79 -3.04
N ASN A 38 15.25 6.92 -3.80
CA ASN A 38 13.94 7.24 -3.26
C ASN A 38 12.90 6.17 -3.65
N ALA A 39 11.85 6.06 -2.84
CA ALA A 39 10.66 5.30 -3.15
C ALA A 39 9.45 5.85 -2.38
N THR A 40 8.24 5.50 -2.83
CA THR A 40 6.99 5.84 -2.14
C THR A 40 6.29 4.57 -1.67
N LEU A 41 5.89 4.57 -0.40
CA LEU A 41 4.98 3.58 0.17
C LEU A 41 3.64 4.25 0.44
N THR A 42 2.57 3.75 -0.16
CA THR A 42 1.22 4.30 0.02
C THR A 42 0.39 3.32 0.84
N LEU A 43 -0.07 3.76 2.02
CA LEU A 43 -1.06 3.03 2.80
C LEU A 43 -2.45 3.49 2.39
N ASP A 44 -3.30 2.56 1.95
CA ASP A 44 -4.67 2.82 1.54
C ASP A 44 -5.60 1.64 1.88
N VAL A 45 -6.90 1.81 1.64
CA VAL A 45 -7.91 0.76 1.78
C VAL A 45 -8.07 0.01 0.47
N PHE A 46 -7.96 -1.33 0.52
CA PHE A 46 -8.11 -2.21 -0.63
C PHE A 46 -9.10 -3.32 -0.34
N LYS A 47 -9.89 -3.68 -1.35
CA LYS A 47 -10.69 -4.91 -1.35
C LYS A 47 -9.82 -6.06 -1.87
N LYS A 48 -9.70 -7.12 -1.08
CA LYS A 48 -8.90 -8.32 -1.39
C LYS A 48 -9.79 -9.54 -1.48
N ASN A 49 -9.46 -10.44 -2.40
CA ASN A 49 -10.15 -11.71 -2.58
C ASN A 49 -9.23 -12.82 -2.10
N ILE A 50 -9.75 -13.72 -1.28
CA ILE A 50 -9.04 -14.94 -0.84
C ILE A 50 -9.26 -16.06 -1.86
N ASN A 51 -10.46 -16.09 -2.44
CA ASN A 51 -10.86 -17.01 -3.51
C ASN A 51 -12.00 -16.35 -4.31
N THR A 52 -12.63 -17.10 -5.21
CA THR A 52 -13.75 -16.61 -6.04
C THR A 52 -15.00 -16.24 -5.23
N ALA A 53 -15.15 -16.73 -3.99
CA ALA A 53 -16.34 -16.55 -3.16
C ALA A 53 -16.17 -15.53 -2.02
N THR A 54 -14.94 -15.28 -1.56
CA THR A 54 -14.68 -14.52 -0.34
C THR A 54 -13.82 -13.31 -0.62
N SER A 55 -14.36 -12.13 -0.28
CA SER A 55 -13.66 -10.86 -0.33
C SER A 55 -13.74 -10.14 1.01
N PHE A 56 -12.67 -9.43 1.35
CA PHE A 56 -12.59 -8.61 2.56
C PHE A 56 -11.95 -7.26 2.24
N THR A 57 -12.32 -6.24 3.01
CA THR A 57 -11.73 -4.91 2.91
C THR A 57 -10.71 -4.74 4.01
N THR A 58 -9.52 -4.27 3.66
CA THR A 58 -8.43 -4.10 4.62
C THR A 58 -7.50 -2.99 4.18
N ARG A 59 -6.55 -2.62 5.05
CA ARG A 59 -5.53 -1.64 4.77
C ARG A 59 -4.28 -2.34 4.26
N ALA A 60 -3.70 -1.84 3.17
CA ALA A 60 -2.54 -2.46 2.55
C ALA A 60 -1.53 -1.40 2.08
N ILE A 61 -0.24 -1.73 2.14
CA ILE A 61 0.84 -0.88 1.61
C ILE A 61 1.04 -1.23 0.14
N ASN A 62 0.97 -0.22 -0.73
CA ASN A 62 1.03 -0.34 -2.19
C ASN A 62 0.01 -1.33 -2.77
N GLY A 63 -1.09 -1.57 -2.03
CA GLY A 63 -2.13 -2.48 -2.45
C GLY A 63 -1.85 -3.94 -2.20
N ASP A 64 -0.72 -4.35 -1.63
CA ASP A 64 -0.36 -5.76 -1.46
C ASP A 64 -0.41 -6.24 -0.01
N ILE A 65 -0.68 -7.54 0.18
CA ILE A 65 -0.69 -8.22 1.48
C ILE A 65 0.07 -9.54 1.35
N PRO A 66 1.25 -9.67 1.98
CA PRO A 66 1.99 -8.61 2.67
C PRO A 66 2.40 -7.47 1.72
N GLY A 67 2.73 -6.31 2.28
CA GLY A 67 3.27 -5.19 1.51
C GLY A 67 4.61 -5.52 0.84
N PRO A 68 5.16 -4.61 0.02
CA PRO A 68 6.34 -4.90 -0.78
C PRO A 68 7.58 -5.14 0.07
N THR A 69 8.42 -6.09 -0.36
CA THR A 69 9.73 -6.37 0.24
C THR A 69 10.69 -5.20 -0.02
N ILE A 70 11.28 -4.65 1.04
CA ILE A 70 12.26 -3.58 0.93
C ILE A 70 13.67 -4.19 0.90
N ARG A 71 14.35 -4.13 -0.25
CA ARG A 71 15.76 -4.53 -0.37
C ARG A 71 16.67 -3.32 -0.38
N MET A 72 17.76 -3.37 0.37
CA MET A 72 18.70 -2.27 0.50
C MET A 72 20.14 -2.80 0.46
N THR A 73 21.04 -1.97 -0.07
CA THR A 73 22.48 -2.23 -0.08
C THR A 73 23.16 -1.28 0.89
N ARG A 74 24.08 -1.82 1.70
CA ARG A 74 24.85 -1.04 2.67
C ARG A 74 25.64 0.08 1.97
N GLY A 75 25.74 1.23 2.63
CA GLY A 75 26.52 2.40 2.16
C GLY A 75 25.71 3.42 1.35
N ASN A 76 24.49 3.08 0.94
CA ASN A 76 23.60 4.00 0.25
C ASN A 76 22.65 4.74 1.20
N THR A 77 22.11 5.87 0.74
CA THR A 77 21.04 6.62 1.40
C THR A 77 19.71 6.31 0.74
N TYR A 78 18.70 5.95 1.54
CA TYR A 78 17.36 5.63 1.07
C TYR A 78 16.32 6.56 1.67
N LYS A 79 15.49 7.16 0.82
CA LYS A 79 14.41 8.08 1.19
C LYS A 79 13.07 7.43 0.89
N ILE A 80 12.29 7.13 1.92
CA ILE A 80 10.93 6.62 1.76
C ILE A 80 9.94 7.75 2.04
N LEU A 81 9.11 8.06 1.04
CA LEU A 81 7.89 8.82 1.28
C LEU A 81 6.80 7.84 1.73
N TYR A 82 6.46 7.87 3.00
CA TYR A 82 5.30 7.15 3.52
C TYR A 82 4.05 8.02 3.40
N LYS A 83 3.15 7.64 2.48
CA LYS A 83 1.92 8.36 2.18
C LYS A 83 0.73 7.63 2.78
N ASN A 84 0.10 8.24 3.77
CA ASN A 84 -1.14 7.75 4.34
C ASN A 84 -2.34 8.34 3.59
N ASN A 85 -3.10 7.49 2.90
CA ASN A 85 -4.30 7.85 2.14
C ASN A 85 -5.61 7.45 2.83
N LEU A 86 -5.59 6.96 4.07
CA LEU A 86 -6.79 6.44 4.77
C LEU A 86 -7.88 7.49 5.02
N GLY A 87 -7.61 8.77 4.71
CA GLY A 87 -8.53 9.88 4.94
C GLY A 87 -8.45 10.42 6.37
N PRO A 88 -9.34 11.35 6.75
CA PRO A 88 -9.44 11.82 8.12
C PRO A 88 -9.95 10.71 9.03
N GLU A 89 -9.72 10.89 10.33
CA GLU A 89 -10.35 10.06 11.35
C GLU A 89 -11.88 10.13 11.28
N SER A 90 -12.53 9.07 11.75
CA SER A 90 -13.99 9.07 11.91
C SER A 90 -14.40 10.24 12.79
N ARG A 91 -15.40 11.03 12.34
CA ARG A 91 -15.97 12.12 13.16
C ARG A 91 -16.62 11.61 14.45
N PHE A 92 -16.91 10.31 14.50
CA PHE A 92 -17.50 9.63 15.64
C PHE A 92 -16.45 8.95 16.53
N ASN A 93 -15.15 9.16 16.26
CA ASN A 93 -14.11 8.62 17.12
C ASN A 93 -14.30 9.13 18.56
N PRO A 94 -14.31 8.23 19.55
CA PRO A 94 -14.47 8.62 20.93
C PRO A 94 -13.29 9.50 21.37
N THR A 95 -13.59 10.56 22.10
CA THR A 95 -12.58 11.47 22.69
C THR A 95 -12.15 11.04 24.09
N THR A 96 -12.83 10.02 24.64
CA THR A 96 -12.57 9.46 25.97
C THR A 96 -11.32 8.59 25.96
N HIS A 97 -10.46 8.79 26.96
CA HIS A 97 -9.25 8.01 27.14
C HIS A 97 -9.58 6.52 27.34
N GLY A 98 -8.87 5.62 26.65
CA GLY A 98 -9.04 4.17 26.76
C GLY A 98 -10.15 3.58 25.88
N SER A 99 -10.86 4.41 25.11
CA SER A 99 -11.85 3.94 24.13
C SER A 99 -11.17 3.51 22.82
N HIS A 100 -11.72 2.48 22.18
CA HIS A 100 -11.26 2.05 20.85
C HIS A 100 -11.58 3.14 19.82
N MET A 101 -10.54 3.63 19.13
CA MET A 101 -10.67 4.61 18.04
C MET A 101 -10.47 3.89 16.71
N ASP A 102 -11.19 4.31 15.66
CA ASP A 102 -10.81 3.97 14.29
C ASP A 102 -9.51 4.70 13.99
N PRO A 103 -8.34 4.05 13.82
CA PRO A 103 -7.07 4.77 13.76
C PRO A 103 -6.65 4.95 12.31
N ASN A 104 -6.99 6.06 11.67
CA ASN A 104 -6.45 6.45 10.36
C ASN A 104 -5.10 7.17 10.50
N THR A 105 -4.67 7.51 11.70
CA THR A 105 -3.35 8.06 12.01
C THR A 105 -2.33 6.94 12.08
N THR A 106 -1.28 7.02 11.26
CA THR A 106 -0.29 5.95 11.13
C THR A 106 1.14 6.47 11.17
N ASN A 107 2.05 5.60 11.59
CA ASN A 107 3.49 5.78 11.48
C ASN A 107 4.11 4.60 10.72
N LEU A 108 5.34 4.78 10.26
CA LEU A 108 6.14 3.70 9.68
C LEU A 108 7.28 3.40 10.64
N HIS A 109 7.24 2.20 11.23
CA HIS A 109 8.32 1.65 12.04
C HIS A 109 8.97 0.50 11.25
N VAL A 110 10.30 0.45 11.26
CA VAL A 110 11.04 -0.69 10.73
C VAL A 110 11.74 -1.40 11.89
N HIS A 111 11.47 -2.68 12.02
CA HIS A 111 12.01 -3.47 13.11
C HIS A 111 13.40 -4.01 12.74
N GLY A 112 14.34 -3.98 13.68
CA GLY A 112 15.65 -4.65 13.55
C GLY A 112 16.71 -3.92 12.70
N ILE A 113 16.43 -2.74 12.14
CA ILE A 113 17.45 -1.98 11.42
C ILE A 113 18.11 -0.95 12.36
N ASN A 114 19.44 -1.01 12.49
CA ASN A 114 20.23 -0.02 13.21
C ASN A 114 20.74 1.07 12.24
N TYR A 115 20.05 2.22 12.18
CA TYR A 115 20.39 3.36 11.33
C TYR A 115 19.81 4.67 11.86
N PHE A 116 20.33 5.81 11.37
CA PHE A 116 19.81 7.14 11.66
C PHE A 116 18.58 7.44 10.79
N ILE A 117 17.38 7.38 11.37
CA ILE A 117 16.12 7.77 10.70
C ILE A 117 15.91 9.28 10.86
N LYS A 118 15.95 10.02 9.74
CA LYS A 118 15.50 11.42 9.71
C LYS A 118 14.10 11.51 9.11
N THR A 119 13.09 11.59 9.97
CA THR A 119 11.70 11.80 9.55
C THR A 119 11.48 13.26 9.17
N ILE A 120 11.08 13.54 7.91
CA ILE A 120 10.70 14.87 7.44
C ILE A 120 9.19 14.89 7.20
N ILE A 121 8.43 15.54 8.10
CA ILE A 121 6.97 15.69 7.96
C ILE A 121 6.67 16.93 7.11
N LYS A 122 6.18 16.73 5.88
CA LYS A 122 5.65 17.83 5.05
C LYS A 122 4.14 18.00 5.29
N LYS A 123 3.75 19.01 6.09
CA LYS A 123 2.33 19.42 6.19
C LYS A 123 1.89 20.17 4.93
N LYS A 124 0.79 19.74 4.30
CA LYS A 124 0.16 20.47 3.19
C LYS A 124 -0.52 21.73 3.75
N LYS A 125 -0.03 22.93 3.39
CA LYS A 125 -0.70 24.19 3.75
C LYS A 125 -1.98 24.34 2.92
N ASN A 126 -3.16 24.37 3.55
CA ASN A 126 -4.40 24.76 2.89
C ASN A 126 -4.41 26.28 2.67
N LYS A 127 -4.36 26.73 1.41
CA LYS A 127 -4.63 28.13 1.05
C LYS A 127 -6.10 28.44 1.35
N LYS A 128 -6.37 29.26 2.37
CA LYS A 128 -7.71 29.87 2.56
C LYS A 128 -8.02 30.70 1.31
N LYS A 129 -9.08 30.35 0.57
CA LYS A 129 -9.66 31.23 -0.45
C LYS A 129 -10.35 32.39 0.28
N ASN A 130 -9.79 33.59 0.17
CA ASN A 130 -10.48 34.82 0.59
C ASN A 130 -11.64 35.07 -0.38
N SER A 131 -12.86 34.76 0.05
CA SER A 131 -14.08 35.24 -0.59
C SER A 131 -14.14 36.76 -0.39
N LYS A 132 -13.92 37.53 -1.45
CA LYS A 132 -14.27 38.95 -1.47
C LYS A 132 -15.79 39.04 -1.51
N LYS A 133 -16.38 39.49 -0.41
CA LYS A 133 -17.79 39.84 -0.30
C LYS A 133 -18.03 41.07 -1.20
N LEU A 134 -18.63 40.89 -2.37
CA LEU A 134 -19.18 42.02 -3.12
C LEU A 134 -20.43 42.50 -2.37
N HIS A 135 -20.36 43.73 -1.87
CA HIS A 135 -21.55 44.50 -1.54
C HIS A 135 -22.05 45.13 -2.85
N VAL A 136 -23.27 44.77 -3.23
CA VAL A 136 -24.14 45.56 -4.10
C VAL A 136 -25.34 45.93 -3.24
#